data_AF-A0A518DG75-F1
#
_entry.id   AF-A0A518DG75-F1
#
_cell.length_a   1.000
_cell.length_b   1.000
_cell.length_c   1.000
_cell.angle_alpha   90.00
_cell.angle_beta   90.00
_cell.angle_gamma   90.00
#
_symmetry.space_group_name_H-M   'P 1'
#
loop_
_entity.id
_entity.type
_entity.pdbx_description
1 polymer ?
#
loop_
_entity_poly.entity_id
_entity_poly.type
_entity_poly.pdbx_seq_one_letter_code
_entity_poly.pdbx_strand_id
1 'polypeptide(L)'
;MLQQADVETGGRPAGRLYDALCKRGAFRAIDTRLFTGVLRSLGERGLIEQMEGGDLILAPKGEQLTGHYSFYSAFAASDDYSVYHGSSLIGLLPASDLPNLDDCFLLAGRRWRVVAIEDERRVVVVRPAKGSKPPMFTSGGGEVHPRVRDAMRLVLLDDRPCGYLNSTGARLLTDARLTAREAGIDRRSLVPLSPPSCLWFTWTGTKAQRTLCLIADAARLVSADHKIAVELSASAADSARRLAGVDASSLDPVRLAARLPSKQTRKLDEHLDEGLLVEALAVDALDLETACVLLVRLRSVVG
;
A
#
# COMPACT_ATOMS: atom_id res chain seq x y z
N MET A 1 -13.59 15.06 -19.52
CA MET A 1 -14.29 16.25 -18.99
C MET A 1 -13.53 17.55 -19.21
N LEU A 2 -12.19 17.59 -19.11
CA LEU A 2 -11.40 18.76 -19.55
C LEU A 2 -11.44 18.96 -21.07
N GLN A 3 -11.37 17.91 -21.90
CA GLN A 3 -11.61 18.05 -23.35
C GLN A 3 -13.05 18.46 -23.72
N GLN A 4 -14.05 18.09 -22.93
CA GLN A 4 -15.41 18.64 -23.10
C GLN A 4 -15.48 20.13 -22.72
N ALA A 5 -14.49 20.63 -21.97
CA ALA A 5 -14.39 22.05 -21.67
C ALA A 5 -13.74 22.83 -22.81
N ASP A 6 -12.76 22.27 -23.52
CA ASP A 6 -12.08 22.96 -24.63
C ASP A 6 -12.85 22.95 -25.95
N VAL A 7 -13.54 21.85 -26.29
CA VAL A 7 -14.26 21.79 -27.58
C VAL A 7 -15.63 22.48 -27.52
N GLU A 8 -16.24 22.64 -26.34
CA GLU A 8 -17.57 23.26 -26.19
C GLU A 8 -17.63 24.52 -25.29
N THR A 9 -16.62 24.85 -24.46
CA THR A 9 -16.73 25.99 -23.52
C THR A 9 -15.55 26.98 -23.41
N GLY A 10 -14.38 26.74 -24.01
CA GLY A 10 -13.28 27.73 -24.06
C GLY A 10 -12.65 28.09 -22.71
N GLY A 11 -12.73 27.20 -21.72
CA GLY A 11 -12.26 27.42 -20.35
C GLY A 11 -13.39 27.57 -19.33
N ARG A 12 -13.08 27.35 -18.04
CA ARG A 12 -14.05 27.52 -16.94
C ARG A 12 -13.39 28.07 -15.67
N PRO A 13 -14.09 28.89 -14.87
CA PRO A 13 -13.55 29.36 -13.60
C PRO A 13 -13.38 28.21 -12.60
N ALA A 14 -12.33 28.27 -11.78
CA ALA A 14 -12.04 27.26 -10.76
C ALA A 14 -13.25 26.96 -9.83
N GLY A 15 -14.00 27.99 -9.43
CA GLY A 15 -15.18 27.82 -8.59
C GLY A 15 -16.31 27.02 -9.26
N ARG A 16 -16.51 27.20 -10.57
CA ARG A 16 -17.49 26.43 -11.35
C ARG A 16 -17.08 24.97 -11.47
N LEU A 17 -15.78 24.71 -11.64
CA LEU A 17 -15.24 23.35 -11.65
C LEU A 17 -15.41 22.67 -10.28
N TYR A 18 -15.07 23.36 -9.19
CA TYR A 18 -15.28 22.85 -7.83
C TYR A 18 -16.75 22.51 -7.55
N ASP A 19 -17.67 23.40 -7.93
CA ASP A 19 -19.11 23.17 -7.75
C ASP A 19 -19.63 21.97 -8.56
N ALA A 20 -19.11 21.78 -9.78
CA ALA A 20 -19.52 20.67 -10.64
C ALA A 20 -18.93 19.33 -10.19
N LEU A 21 -17.64 19.30 -9.81
CA LEU A 21 -16.90 18.07 -9.53
C LEU A 21 -17.01 17.64 -8.07
N CYS A 22 -16.87 18.57 -7.14
CA CYS A 22 -16.78 18.29 -5.70
C CYS A 22 -18.12 18.45 -5.00
N LYS A 23 -18.84 19.57 -5.18
CA LYS A 23 -20.12 19.79 -4.47
C LYS A 23 -21.26 18.93 -5.02
N ARG A 24 -21.42 18.91 -6.35
CA ARG A 24 -22.53 18.19 -7.02
C ARG A 24 -22.11 16.87 -7.63
N GLY A 25 -20.81 16.69 -7.89
CA GLY A 25 -20.25 15.54 -8.57
C GLY A 25 -19.86 14.39 -7.64
N ALA A 26 -18.94 13.56 -8.13
CA ALA A 26 -18.47 12.35 -7.47
C ALA A 26 -17.39 12.62 -6.40
N PHE A 27 -16.71 13.76 -6.44
CA PHE A 27 -15.54 14.05 -5.61
C PHE A 27 -15.90 14.80 -4.31
N ARG A 28 -16.95 14.34 -3.62
CA ARG A 28 -17.53 15.02 -2.44
C ARG A 28 -16.61 15.06 -1.22
N ALA A 29 -15.64 14.16 -1.16
CA ALA A 29 -14.62 14.11 -0.11
C ALA A 29 -13.50 15.15 -0.31
N ILE A 30 -13.45 15.82 -1.47
CA ILE A 30 -12.41 16.79 -1.79
C ILE A 30 -12.87 18.19 -1.37
N ASP A 31 -12.21 18.75 -0.37
CA ASP A 31 -12.43 20.12 0.07
C ASP A 31 -11.78 21.16 -0.86
N THR A 32 -12.06 22.44 -0.62
CA THR A 32 -11.51 23.54 -1.43
C THR A 32 -9.99 23.60 -1.37
N ARG A 33 -9.36 23.22 -0.25
CA ARG A 33 -7.91 23.25 -0.07
C ARG A 33 -7.26 22.20 -0.98
N LEU A 34 -7.73 20.95 -0.93
CA LEU A 34 -7.27 19.86 -1.77
C LEU A 34 -7.49 20.17 -3.25
N PHE A 35 -8.67 20.66 -3.61
CA PHE A 35 -8.98 21.02 -4.99
C PHE A 35 -8.04 22.12 -5.53
N THR A 36 -7.81 23.16 -4.73
CA THR A 36 -6.89 24.25 -5.08
C THR A 36 -5.45 23.74 -5.18
N GLY A 37 -5.04 22.83 -4.29
CA GLY A 37 -3.74 22.16 -4.35
C GLY A 37 -3.55 21.42 -5.67
N VAL A 38 -4.54 20.62 -6.07
CA VAL A 38 -4.51 19.91 -7.36
C VAL A 38 -4.36 20.89 -8.51
N LEU A 39 -5.20 21.94 -8.58
CA LEU A 39 -5.10 22.94 -9.65
C LEU A 39 -3.73 23.62 -9.68
N ARG A 40 -3.15 23.93 -8.53
CA ARG A 40 -1.81 24.52 -8.44
C ARG A 40 -0.75 23.57 -8.96
N SER A 41 -0.76 22.29 -8.57
CA SER A 41 0.19 21.30 -9.08
C SER A 41 0.10 21.13 -10.60
N LEU A 42 -1.12 21.13 -11.14
CA LEU A 42 -1.35 21.08 -12.59
C LEU A 42 -0.81 22.34 -13.29
N GLY A 43 -1.03 23.52 -12.71
CA GLY A 43 -0.55 24.80 -13.24
C GLY A 43 0.98 24.90 -13.22
N GLU A 44 1.63 24.54 -12.11
CA GLU A 44 3.09 24.51 -11.97
C GLU A 44 3.76 23.56 -12.97
N ARG A 45 3.07 22.51 -13.39
CA ARG A 45 3.55 21.55 -14.40
C ARG A 45 3.23 21.97 -15.83
N GLY A 46 2.53 23.09 -16.01
CA GLY A 46 2.13 23.65 -17.30
C GLY A 46 1.07 22.80 -18.00
N LEU A 47 0.23 22.09 -17.24
CA LEU A 47 -0.90 21.31 -17.77
C LEU A 47 -2.16 22.17 -17.93
N ILE A 48 -2.33 23.16 -17.07
CA ILE A 48 -3.41 24.14 -17.14
C ILE A 48 -2.82 25.54 -16.97
N GLU A 49 -3.51 26.55 -17.49
CA GLU A 49 -3.20 27.95 -17.24
C GLU A 49 -4.47 28.73 -16.92
N GLN A 50 -4.31 29.83 -16.17
CA GLN A 50 -5.41 30.72 -15.82
C GLN A 50 -5.31 32.00 -16.66
N MET A 51 -6.36 32.28 -17.43
CA MET A 51 -6.48 33.48 -18.24
C MET A 51 -6.78 34.70 -17.38
N GLU A 52 -6.56 35.91 -17.92
CA GLU A 52 -6.86 37.18 -17.22
C GLU A 52 -8.31 37.27 -16.71
N GLY A 53 -9.26 36.66 -17.43
CA GLY A 53 -10.67 36.57 -17.04
C GLY A 53 -10.97 35.60 -15.89
N GLY A 54 -9.97 34.87 -15.39
CA GLY A 54 -10.10 33.90 -14.31
C GLY A 54 -10.48 32.48 -14.76
N ASP A 55 -10.71 32.27 -16.06
CA ASP A 55 -10.97 30.97 -16.66
C ASP A 55 -9.71 30.11 -16.70
N LEU A 56 -9.86 28.83 -16.37
CA LEU A 56 -8.82 27.82 -16.53
C LEU A 56 -8.98 27.12 -17.88
N ILE A 57 -7.88 27.04 -18.62
CA ILE A 57 -7.77 26.34 -19.92
C ILE A 57 -6.64 25.31 -19.86
N LEU A 58 -6.62 24.38 -20.82
CA LEU A 58 -5.46 23.51 -21.00
C LEU A 58 -4.29 24.33 -21.56
N ALA A 59 -3.12 24.16 -20.94
CA ALA A 59 -1.87 24.64 -21.50
C ALA A 59 -1.30 23.61 -22.51
N PRO A 60 -0.31 23.95 -23.34
CA PRO A 60 0.16 23.06 -24.43
C PRO A 60 0.53 21.64 -23.99
N LYS A 61 1.11 21.45 -22.79
CA LYS A 61 1.38 20.09 -22.27
C LYS A 61 0.10 19.34 -21.87
N GLY A 62 -0.90 20.05 -21.35
CA GLY A 62 -2.22 19.49 -21.05
C GLY A 62 -2.96 19.05 -22.30
N GLU A 63 -2.90 19.84 -23.38
CA GLU A 63 -3.44 19.45 -24.69
C GLU A 63 -2.77 18.18 -25.21
N GLN A 64 -1.43 18.12 -25.17
CA GLN A 64 -0.67 16.94 -25.58
C GLN A 64 -1.04 15.69 -24.76
N LEU A 65 -1.11 15.84 -23.42
CA LEU A 65 -1.47 14.75 -22.52
C LEU A 65 -2.88 14.23 -22.80
N THR A 66 -3.88 15.13 -22.90
CA THR A 66 -5.30 14.77 -23.10
C THR A 66 -5.62 14.32 -24.53
N GLY A 67 -4.80 14.72 -25.51
CA GLY A 67 -4.90 14.29 -26.90
C GLY A 67 -4.40 12.87 -27.15
N HIS A 68 -3.61 12.30 -26.23
CA HIS A 68 -3.10 10.94 -26.38
C HIS A 68 -4.17 9.90 -25.97
N TYR A 69 -4.36 8.85 -26.78
CA TYR A 69 -5.40 7.82 -26.54
C TYR A 69 -5.28 7.16 -25.16
N SER A 70 -4.05 7.02 -24.65
CA SER A 70 -3.82 6.42 -23.34
C SER A 70 -4.46 7.24 -22.24
N PHE A 71 -4.68 8.56 -22.39
CA PHE A 71 -5.29 9.40 -21.35
C PHE A 71 -6.66 8.89 -20.91
N TYR A 72 -7.46 8.37 -21.84
CA TYR A 72 -8.82 7.88 -21.59
C TYR A 72 -8.88 6.49 -20.94
N SER A 73 -7.74 5.79 -20.80
CA SER A 73 -7.72 4.53 -20.05
C SER A 73 -7.88 4.81 -18.55
N ALA A 74 -8.88 4.20 -17.93
CA ALA A 74 -9.09 4.28 -16.47
C ALA A 74 -8.01 3.52 -15.69
N PHE A 75 -7.27 2.63 -16.35
CA PHE A 75 -6.16 1.89 -15.78
C PHE A 75 -4.84 2.53 -16.21
N ALA A 76 -3.91 2.65 -15.26
CA ALA A 76 -2.51 2.82 -15.60
C ALA A 76 -2.06 1.57 -16.39
N ALA A 77 -1.24 1.74 -17.43
CA ALA A 77 -0.32 0.65 -17.77
C ALA A 77 0.49 0.37 -16.49
N SER A 78 0.76 -0.89 -16.14
CA SER A 78 1.36 -1.24 -14.85
C SER A 78 2.55 -0.32 -14.54
N ASP A 79 2.48 0.40 -13.42
CA ASP A 79 3.53 1.29 -12.93
C ASP A 79 4.67 0.43 -12.36
N ASP A 80 5.30 -0.30 -13.26
CA ASP A 80 6.34 -1.26 -12.96
C ASP A 80 7.70 -0.57 -12.93
N TYR A 81 8.44 -0.84 -11.86
CA TYR A 81 9.83 -0.49 -11.74
C TYR A 81 10.65 -1.51 -12.50
N SER A 82 11.51 -1.01 -13.38
CA SER A 82 12.52 -1.81 -14.04
C SER A 82 13.61 -2.19 -13.06
N VAL A 83 13.81 -3.49 -12.85
CA VAL A 83 14.80 -4.00 -11.91
C VAL A 83 16.09 -4.33 -12.66
N TYR A 84 17.20 -3.70 -12.26
CA TYR A 84 18.50 -3.84 -12.90
C TYR A 84 19.54 -4.49 -11.98
N HIS A 85 20.34 -5.40 -12.53
CA HIS A 85 21.59 -5.84 -11.94
C HIS A 85 22.76 -5.37 -12.82
N GLY A 86 23.52 -4.38 -12.33
CA GLY A 86 24.47 -3.66 -13.18
C GLY A 86 23.72 -2.96 -14.33
N SER A 87 24.07 -3.27 -15.57
CA SER A 87 23.40 -2.78 -16.78
C SER A 87 22.27 -3.70 -17.29
N SER A 88 22.04 -4.86 -16.67
CA SER A 88 21.10 -5.86 -17.16
C SER A 88 19.72 -5.72 -16.51
N LEU A 89 18.67 -5.55 -17.33
CA LEU A 89 17.28 -5.64 -16.89
C LEU A 89 16.95 -7.09 -16.54
N ILE A 90 16.53 -7.34 -15.30
CA ILE A 90 16.19 -8.68 -14.79
C ILE A 90 14.68 -8.91 -14.67
N GLY A 91 13.87 -7.85 -14.70
CA GLY A 91 12.41 -7.94 -14.69
C GLY A 91 11.75 -6.65 -14.22
N LEU A 92 10.47 -6.77 -13.86
CA LEU A 92 9.60 -5.68 -13.47
C LEU A 92 9.04 -5.93 -12.07
N LEU A 93 8.87 -4.87 -11.28
CA LEU A 93 8.22 -4.89 -9.97
C LEU A 93 7.12 -3.82 -9.89
N PRO A 94 5.89 -4.17 -9.52
CA PRO A 94 4.86 -3.16 -9.27
C PRO A 94 5.30 -2.17 -8.18
N ALA A 95 4.97 -0.88 -8.33
CA ALA A 95 5.26 0.15 -7.31
C ALA A 95 4.73 -0.21 -5.91
N SER A 96 3.58 -0.90 -5.82
CA SER A 96 2.98 -1.35 -4.56
C SER A 96 3.80 -2.39 -3.80
N ASP A 97 4.67 -3.10 -4.51
CA ASP A 97 5.42 -4.26 -4.04
C ASP A 97 6.92 -3.95 -3.95
N LEU A 98 7.30 -2.67 -4.01
CA LEU A 98 8.67 -2.23 -3.90
C LEU A 98 9.26 -2.59 -2.53
N PRO A 99 10.36 -3.36 -2.48
CA PRO A 99 11.10 -3.58 -1.23
C PRO A 99 11.79 -2.29 -0.77
N ASN A 100 12.14 -2.18 0.52
CA ASN A 100 12.95 -1.06 0.98
C ASN A 100 14.43 -1.23 0.57
N LEU A 101 15.22 -0.18 0.76
CA LEU A 101 16.67 -0.27 0.65
C LEU A 101 17.22 -1.42 1.53
N ASP A 102 18.18 -2.18 1.00
CA ASP A 102 18.78 -3.37 1.62
C ASP A 102 17.86 -4.60 1.84
N ASP A 103 16.57 -4.51 1.54
CA ASP A 103 15.67 -5.68 1.58
C ASP A 103 16.02 -6.69 0.50
N CYS A 104 15.66 -7.97 0.75
CA CYS A 104 15.86 -9.08 -0.17
C CYS A 104 14.53 -9.59 -0.73
N PHE A 105 14.46 -9.82 -2.04
CA PHE A 105 13.28 -10.37 -2.73
C PHE A 105 13.65 -11.41 -3.80
N LEU A 106 12.66 -12.17 -4.27
CA LEU A 106 12.81 -13.10 -5.40
C LEU A 106 12.28 -12.46 -6.68
N LEU A 107 13.07 -12.52 -7.74
CA LEU A 107 12.63 -12.19 -9.09
C LEU A 107 13.33 -13.13 -10.09
N ALA A 108 12.56 -13.67 -11.03
CA ALA A 108 13.04 -14.67 -12.00
C ALA A 108 13.78 -15.87 -11.33
N GLY A 109 13.27 -16.33 -10.19
CA GLY A 109 13.84 -17.47 -9.45
C GLY A 109 15.20 -17.21 -8.78
N ARG A 110 15.68 -15.94 -8.76
CA ARG A 110 16.94 -15.54 -8.13
C ARG A 110 16.70 -14.53 -7.01
N ARG A 111 17.57 -14.57 -6.00
CA ARG A 111 17.49 -13.66 -4.85
C ARG A 111 18.30 -12.39 -5.09
N TRP A 112 17.65 -11.27 -4.87
CA TRP A 112 18.19 -9.94 -5.12
C TRP A 112 18.10 -9.11 -3.84
N ARG A 113 19.13 -8.30 -3.57
CA ARG A 113 19.13 -7.27 -2.53
C ARG A 113 19.03 -5.90 -3.19
N VAL A 114 18.10 -5.07 -2.74
CA VAL A 114 17.97 -3.68 -3.20
C VAL A 114 19.19 -2.86 -2.79
N VAL A 115 19.77 -2.15 -3.74
CA VAL A 115 20.94 -1.26 -3.56
C VAL A 115 20.56 0.20 -3.82
N ALA A 116 19.60 0.46 -4.70
CA ALA A 116 19.04 1.79 -4.93
C ALA A 116 17.62 1.69 -5.50
N ILE A 117 16.83 2.74 -5.27
CA ILE A 117 15.51 2.96 -5.87
C ILE A 117 15.54 4.38 -6.43
N GLU A 118 15.32 4.53 -7.73
CA GLU A 118 15.25 5.79 -8.46
C GLU A 118 13.80 6.01 -8.90
N ASP A 119 13.00 6.65 -8.05
CA ASP A 119 11.55 6.82 -8.28
C ASP A 119 11.25 7.62 -9.56
N GLU A 120 12.02 8.67 -9.84
CA GLU A 120 11.87 9.50 -11.05
C GLU A 120 12.01 8.69 -12.34
N ARG A 121 12.87 7.66 -12.33
CA ARG A 121 13.14 6.80 -13.48
C ARG A 121 12.43 5.45 -13.41
N ARG A 122 11.75 5.17 -12.29
CA ARG A 122 11.14 3.87 -11.98
C ARG A 122 12.14 2.72 -12.12
N VAL A 123 13.32 2.88 -11.51
CA VAL A 123 14.40 1.90 -11.57
C VAL A 123 14.74 1.41 -10.16
N VAL A 124 14.87 0.08 -10.01
CA VAL A 124 15.44 -0.54 -8.82
C VAL A 124 16.77 -1.18 -9.20
N VAL A 125 17.85 -0.77 -8.55
CA VAL A 125 19.17 -1.40 -8.74
C VAL A 125 19.37 -2.45 -7.65
N VAL A 126 19.76 -3.66 -8.06
CA VAL A 126 19.95 -4.80 -7.16
C VAL A 126 21.31 -5.46 -7.29
N ARG A 127 21.69 -6.23 -6.27
CA ARG A 127 22.84 -7.15 -6.29
C ARG A 127 22.42 -8.56 -5.83
N PRO A 128 23.13 -9.63 -6.23
CA PRO A 128 22.84 -10.98 -5.77
C PRO A 128 22.93 -11.07 -4.24
N ALA A 129 21.92 -11.65 -3.61
CA ALA A 129 21.88 -11.84 -2.16
C ALA A 129 22.26 -13.28 -1.78
N LYS A 130 23.29 -13.45 -0.94
CA LYS A 130 23.63 -14.71 -0.28
C LYS A 130 23.19 -14.62 1.19
N GLY A 131 22.15 -15.33 1.60
CA GLY A 131 21.64 -15.25 2.98
C GLY A 131 20.35 -16.04 3.24
N SER A 132 20.07 -16.24 4.54
CA SER A 132 18.99 -17.05 5.12
C SER A 132 17.64 -16.34 5.29
N LYS A 133 17.56 -15.02 5.02
CA LYS A 133 16.26 -14.31 5.05
C LYS A 133 15.35 -14.82 3.93
N PRO A 134 14.12 -15.29 4.24
CA PRO A 134 13.16 -15.69 3.23
C PRO A 134 12.89 -14.52 2.27
N PRO A 135 12.97 -14.75 0.95
CA PRO A 135 12.68 -13.71 -0.01
C PRO A 135 11.18 -13.40 -0.08
N MET A 136 10.85 -12.13 -0.28
CA MET A 136 9.47 -11.71 -0.54
C MET A 136 8.99 -12.18 -1.92
N PHE A 137 7.76 -12.71 -1.98
CA PHE A 137 7.07 -13.05 -3.22
C PHE A 137 6.12 -11.91 -3.61
N THR A 138 6.51 -11.12 -4.60
CA THR A 138 5.72 -10.03 -5.18
C THR A 138 4.80 -10.59 -6.28
N SER A 139 3.83 -11.41 -5.87
CA SER A 139 2.72 -11.74 -6.75
C SER A 139 1.84 -10.50 -6.82
N GLY A 140 1.86 -9.75 -7.94
CA GLY A 140 1.11 -8.51 -8.16
C GLY A 140 -0.41 -8.69 -8.10
N GLY A 141 -0.94 -9.11 -6.95
CA GLY A 141 -2.35 -9.18 -6.63
C GLY A 141 -2.79 -7.87 -5.99
N GLY A 142 -4.04 -7.47 -6.22
CA GLY A 142 -4.62 -6.29 -5.59
C GLY A 142 -4.77 -6.41 -4.08
N GLU A 143 -5.21 -5.33 -3.44
CA GLU A 143 -5.48 -5.27 -2.00
C GLU A 143 -6.50 -6.35 -1.58
N VAL A 144 -6.20 -7.06 -0.49
CA VAL A 144 -7.08 -8.09 0.07
C VAL A 144 -7.95 -7.47 1.15
N HIS A 145 -9.27 -7.60 1.01
CA HIS A 145 -10.23 -7.13 2.02
C HIS A 145 -10.20 -8.02 3.29
N PRO A 146 -10.35 -7.46 4.51
CA PRO A 146 -10.34 -8.22 5.77
C PRO A 146 -11.25 -9.45 5.77
N ARG A 147 -12.45 -9.33 5.20
CA ARG A 147 -13.42 -10.45 5.05
C ARG A 147 -12.84 -11.73 4.43
N VAL A 148 -11.88 -11.61 3.51
CA VAL A 148 -11.21 -12.78 2.92
C VAL A 148 -10.37 -13.49 3.97
N ARG A 149 -9.65 -12.71 4.79
CA ARG A 149 -8.79 -13.20 5.87
C ARG A 149 -9.60 -13.76 7.03
N ASP A 150 -10.75 -13.17 7.32
CA ASP A 150 -11.73 -13.72 8.27
C ASP A 150 -12.24 -15.08 7.80
N ALA A 151 -12.60 -15.22 6.52
CA ALA A 151 -13.02 -16.49 5.95
C ALA A 151 -11.90 -17.54 5.98
N MET A 152 -10.65 -17.15 5.66
CA MET A 152 -9.49 -18.03 5.79
C MET A 152 -9.30 -18.50 7.23
N ARG A 153 -9.39 -17.57 8.20
CA ARG A 153 -9.28 -17.89 9.63
C ARG A 153 -10.38 -18.84 10.07
N LEU A 154 -11.62 -18.60 9.65
CA LEU A 154 -12.76 -19.46 9.97
C LEU A 154 -12.55 -20.87 9.42
N VAL A 155 -12.16 -21.03 8.15
CA VAL A 155 -11.89 -22.35 7.56
C VAL A 155 -10.74 -23.07 8.28
N LEU A 156 -9.71 -22.33 8.70
CA LEU A 156 -8.55 -22.88 9.39
C LEU A 156 -8.85 -23.30 10.84
N LEU A 157 -9.76 -22.61 11.54
CA LEU A 157 -10.05 -22.89 12.95
C LEU A 157 -11.27 -23.79 13.17
N ASP A 158 -12.11 -23.94 12.15
CA ASP A 158 -13.27 -24.82 12.15
C ASP A 158 -12.88 -26.28 11.84
N ASP A 159 -13.65 -27.24 12.36
CA ASP A 159 -13.48 -28.67 12.10
C ASP A 159 -14.27 -29.17 10.89
N ARG A 160 -15.24 -28.38 10.40
CA ARG A 160 -16.12 -28.80 9.30
C ARG A 160 -15.31 -29.17 8.04
N PRO A 161 -15.59 -30.32 7.41
CA PRO A 161 -14.95 -30.69 6.17
C PRO A 161 -15.41 -29.80 5.01
N CYS A 162 -14.49 -29.43 4.12
CA CYS A 162 -14.81 -28.68 2.90
C CYS A 162 -15.13 -29.68 1.77
N GLY A 163 -16.42 -29.94 1.53
CA GLY A 163 -16.88 -30.98 0.59
C GLY A 163 -16.47 -30.80 -0.88
N TYR A 164 -15.97 -29.63 -1.26
CA TYR A 164 -15.45 -29.34 -2.60
C TYR A 164 -13.94 -29.62 -2.75
N LEU A 165 -13.23 -29.98 -1.67
CA LEU A 165 -11.81 -30.33 -1.74
C LEU A 165 -11.61 -31.78 -2.21
N ASN A 166 -10.59 -32.01 -3.03
CA ASN A 166 -10.11 -33.36 -3.31
C ASN A 166 -9.34 -33.92 -2.11
N SER A 167 -8.93 -35.19 -2.18
CA SER A 167 -8.23 -35.88 -1.09
C SER A 167 -6.92 -35.19 -0.66
N THR A 168 -6.13 -34.67 -1.61
CA THR A 168 -4.90 -33.93 -1.32
C THR A 168 -5.19 -32.62 -0.59
N GLY A 169 -6.16 -31.83 -1.07
CA GLY A 169 -6.55 -30.56 -0.45
C GLY A 169 -7.14 -30.76 0.95
N ALA A 170 -7.97 -31.79 1.13
CA ALA A 170 -8.52 -32.15 2.43
C ALA A 170 -7.42 -32.55 3.43
N ARG A 171 -6.41 -33.33 3.00
CA ARG A 171 -5.26 -33.67 3.84
C ARG A 171 -4.46 -32.43 4.24
N LEU A 172 -4.11 -31.56 3.29
CA LEU A 172 -3.37 -30.33 3.56
C LEU A 172 -4.11 -29.40 4.53
N LEU A 173 -5.45 -29.30 4.40
CA LEU A 173 -6.27 -28.52 5.32
C LEU A 173 -6.26 -29.13 6.73
N THR A 174 -6.35 -30.45 6.84
CA THR A 174 -6.25 -31.16 8.13
C THR A 174 -4.89 -30.92 8.80
N ASP A 175 -3.80 -31.03 8.04
CA ASP A 175 -2.44 -30.78 8.54
C ASP A 175 -2.31 -29.33 9.02
N ALA A 176 -2.78 -28.36 8.22
CA ALA A 176 -2.77 -26.94 8.58
C ALA A 176 -3.59 -26.65 9.85
N ARG A 177 -4.77 -27.28 10.01
CA ARG A 177 -5.62 -27.19 11.21
C ARG A 177 -4.90 -27.73 12.45
N LEU A 178 -4.21 -28.86 12.33
CA LEU A 178 -3.44 -29.43 13.42
C LEU A 178 -2.30 -28.48 13.83
N THR A 179 -1.49 -28.03 12.88
CA THR A 179 -0.39 -27.08 13.14
C THR A 179 -0.89 -25.79 13.76
N ALA A 180 -2.03 -25.26 13.32
CA ALA A 180 -2.65 -24.06 13.88
C ALA A 180 -2.97 -24.23 15.38
N ARG A 181 -3.54 -25.38 15.76
CA ARG A 181 -3.87 -25.71 17.16
C ARG A 181 -2.63 -25.90 18.02
N GLU A 182 -1.63 -26.60 17.51
CA GLU A 182 -0.35 -26.81 18.20
C GLU A 182 0.40 -25.50 18.42
N ALA A 183 0.39 -24.61 17.43
CA ALA A 183 0.98 -23.28 17.53
C ALA A 183 0.15 -22.31 18.40
N GLY A 184 -1.12 -22.66 18.71
CA GLY A 184 -2.01 -21.86 19.53
C GLY A 184 -2.47 -20.55 18.88
N ILE A 185 -2.54 -20.48 17.55
CA ILE A 185 -2.98 -19.27 16.81
C ILE A 185 -4.49 -18.98 17.00
N ASP A 186 -5.23 -19.94 17.53
CA ASP A 186 -6.63 -19.81 17.98
C ASP A 186 -6.74 -19.01 19.30
N ARG A 187 -5.71 -19.10 20.15
CA ARG A 187 -5.69 -18.54 21.51
C ARG A 187 -4.82 -17.29 21.65
N ARG A 188 -3.77 -17.16 20.84
CA ARG A 188 -2.78 -16.09 20.93
C ARG A 188 -2.58 -15.44 19.56
N SER A 189 -2.52 -14.11 19.54
CA SER A 189 -2.18 -13.36 18.33
C SER A 189 -0.66 -13.34 18.08
N LEU A 190 0.16 -13.37 19.14
CA LEU A 190 1.62 -13.41 19.05
C LEU A 190 2.13 -14.82 19.34
N VAL A 191 2.78 -15.43 18.35
CA VAL A 191 3.34 -16.78 18.43
C VAL A 191 4.87 -16.70 18.30
N PRO A 192 5.65 -17.19 19.29
CA PRO A 192 7.10 -17.24 19.19
C PRO A 192 7.54 -18.14 18.04
N LEU A 193 8.44 -17.64 17.18
CA LEU A 193 9.15 -18.47 16.18
C LEU A 193 10.51 -18.92 16.69
N SER A 194 11.20 -18.04 17.40
CA SER A 194 12.51 -18.27 18.01
C SER A 194 12.71 -17.26 19.16
N PRO A 195 13.78 -17.36 19.98
CA PRO A 195 13.99 -16.39 21.06
C PRO A 195 13.97 -14.92 20.60
N PRO A 196 14.55 -14.53 19.44
CA PRO A 196 14.52 -13.15 18.95
C PRO A 196 13.46 -12.86 17.86
N SER A 197 12.49 -13.75 17.60
CA SER A 197 11.46 -13.51 16.57
C SER A 197 10.10 -14.11 16.92
N CYS A 198 9.04 -13.41 16.54
CA CYS A 198 7.66 -13.87 16.66
C CYS A 198 6.80 -13.48 15.46
N LEU A 199 5.71 -14.22 15.25
CA LEU A 199 4.65 -13.85 14.32
C LEU A 199 3.50 -13.22 15.09
N TRP A 200 3.07 -12.05 14.61
CA TRP A 200 1.80 -11.45 14.97
C TRP A 200 0.75 -11.83 13.92
N PHE A 201 -0.09 -12.81 14.22
CA PHE A 201 -1.24 -13.19 13.40
C PHE A 201 -2.36 -12.14 13.54
N THR A 202 -2.41 -11.23 12.57
CA THR A 202 -3.32 -10.08 12.54
C THR A 202 -4.66 -10.42 11.91
N TRP A 203 -4.70 -11.40 10.99
CA TRP A 203 -5.89 -11.80 10.24
C TRP A 203 -6.63 -10.66 9.55
N THR A 204 -5.91 -9.61 9.16
CA THR A 204 -6.48 -8.39 8.60
C THR A 204 -6.17 -8.22 7.11
N GLY A 205 -6.88 -7.29 6.47
CA GLY A 205 -6.68 -6.93 5.07
C GLY A 205 -5.37 -6.19 4.81
N THR A 206 -5.00 -6.06 3.54
CA THR A 206 -3.69 -5.52 3.13
C THR A 206 -3.43 -4.10 3.64
N LYS A 207 -4.43 -3.21 3.63
CA LYS A 207 -4.30 -1.83 4.16
C LYS A 207 -3.93 -1.79 5.63
N ALA A 208 -4.69 -2.50 6.48
CA ALA A 208 -4.43 -2.55 7.91
C ALA A 208 -3.10 -3.24 8.21
N GLN A 209 -2.78 -4.30 7.48
CA GLN A 209 -1.50 -4.99 7.58
C GLN A 209 -0.31 -4.05 7.31
N ARG A 210 -0.40 -3.26 6.23
CA ARG A 210 0.57 -2.21 5.88
C ARG A 210 0.67 -1.17 7.00
N THR A 211 -0.46 -0.69 7.51
CA THR A 211 -0.49 0.27 8.62
C THR A 211 0.18 -0.30 9.88
N LEU A 212 -0.02 -1.58 10.19
CA LEU A 212 0.63 -2.24 11.33
C LEU A 212 2.15 -2.35 11.15
N CYS A 213 2.65 -2.64 9.95
CA CYS A 213 4.09 -2.61 9.67
C CYS A 213 4.69 -1.21 9.88
N LEU A 214 4.00 -0.14 9.42
CA LEU A 214 4.45 1.23 9.65
C LEU A 214 4.45 1.61 11.13
N ILE A 215 3.46 1.14 11.90
CA ILE A 215 3.39 1.34 13.35
C ILE A 215 4.50 0.55 14.05
N ALA A 216 4.77 -0.69 13.64
CA ALA A 216 5.85 -1.49 14.19
C ALA A 216 7.21 -0.81 13.99
N ASP A 217 7.45 -0.28 12.79
CA ASP A 217 8.65 0.50 12.47
C ASP A 217 8.75 1.78 13.32
N ALA A 218 7.63 2.49 13.52
CA ALA A 218 7.56 3.61 14.47
C ALA A 218 7.88 3.20 15.93
N ALA A 219 7.52 1.99 16.32
CA ALA A 219 7.84 1.37 17.60
C ALA A 219 9.26 0.75 17.65
N ARG A 220 10.10 1.00 16.64
CA ARG A 220 11.46 0.45 16.49
C ARG A 220 11.49 -1.09 16.49
N LEU A 221 10.49 -1.70 15.87
CA LEU A 221 10.43 -3.12 15.58
C LEU A 221 10.67 -3.32 14.09
N VAL A 222 11.67 -4.14 13.75
CA VAL A 222 11.85 -4.59 12.37
C VAL A 222 10.74 -5.59 12.06
N SER A 223 9.91 -5.26 11.07
CA SER A 223 8.76 -6.05 10.67
C SER A 223 8.86 -6.56 9.24
N ALA A 224 8.35 -7.77 8.98
CA ALA A 224 8.14 -8.28 7.62
C ALA A 224 6.69 -8.75 7.46
N ASP A 225 6.05 -8.36 6.35
CA ASP A 225 4.67 -8.76 6.06
C ASP A 225 4.59 -10.15 5.41
N HIS A 226 3.90 -11.07 6.09
CA HIS A 226 3.57 -12.42 5.61
C HIS A 226 2.09 -12.56 5.23
N LYS A 227 1.44 -11.45 4.87
CA LYS A 227 0.06 -11.32 4.36
C LYS A 227 -1.05 -11.59 5.37
N ILE A 228 -0.92 -12.63 6.20
CA ILE A 228 -1.86 -12.99 7.30
C ILE A 228 -1.26 -12.73 8.69
N ALA A 229 0.04 -12.47 8.72
CA ALA A 229 0.82 -12.24 9.92
C ALA A 229 1.95 -11.24 9.65
N VAL A 230 2.36 -10.51 10.67
CA VAL A 230 3.56 -9.66 10.64
C VAL A 230 4.63 -10.36 11.46
N GLU A 231 5.76 -10.70 10.84
CA GLU A 231 6.93 -11.18 11.57
C GLU A 231 7.65 -10.00 12.20
N LEU A 232 8.00 -10.13 13.48
CA LEU A 232 8.68 -9.10 14.24
C LEU A 232 10.00 -9.66 14.75
N SER A 233 11.10 -8.96 14.49
CA SER A 233 12.44 -9.32 15.01
C SER A 233 12.61 -8.90 16.48
N ALA A 234 11.71 -9.39 17.33
CA ALA A 234 11.77 -9.33 18.78
C ALA A 234 10.98 -10.50 19.38
N SER A 235 11.20 -10.80 20.66
CA SER A 235 10.42 -11.82 21.37
C SER A 235 8.94 -11.41 21.46
N ALA A 236 8.04 -12.39 21.58
CA ALA A 236 6.61 -12.11 21.68
C ALA A 236 6.27 -11.12 22.81
N ALA A 237 6.93 -11.25 23.97
CA ALA A 237 6.72 -10.36 25.12
C ALA A 237 7.22 -8.92 24.85
N ASP A 238 8.39 -8.77 24.23
CA ASP A 238 8.93 -7.44 23.91
C ASP A 238 8.11 -6.75 22.81
N SER A 239 7.76 -7.48 21.76
CA SER A 239 6.84 -7.04 20.70
C SER A 239 5.51 -6.58 21.28
N ALA A 240 4.89 -7.39 22.14
CA ALA A 240 3.61 -7.06 22.76
C ALA A 240 3.72 -5.77 23.58
N ARG A 241 4.75 -5.64 24.42
CA ARG A 241 5.00 -4.45 25.24
C ARG A 241 5.20 -3.18 24.40
N ARG A 242 6.04 -3.23 23.36
CA ARG A 242 6.32 -2.05 22.51
C ARG A 242 5.09 -1.62 21.72
N LEU A 243 4.37 -2.57 21.12
CA LEU A 243 3.14 -2.31 20.37
C LEU A 243 2.01 -1.83 21.29
N ALA A 244 1.86 -2.42 22.49
CA ALA A 244 0.91 -1.97 23.50
C ALA A 244 1.23 -0.55 24.01
N GLY A 245 2.51 -0.18 24.06
CA GLY A 245 2.98 1.14 24.46
C GLY A 245 2.76 2.25 23.41
N VAL A 246 2.40 1.91 22.17
CA VAL A 246 2.08 2.91 21.13
C VAL A 246 0.80 3.64 21.52
N ASP A 247 0.85 4.96 21.68
CA ASP A 247 -0.35 5.78 21.89
C ASP A 247 -1.13 5.92 20.57
N ALA A 248 -2.23 5.18 20.47
CA ALA A 248 -3.12 5.20 19.32
C ALA A 248 -3.68 6.60 19.01
N SER A 249 -3.83 7.47 20.02
CA SER A 249 -4.33 8.84 19.83
C SER A 249 -3.30 9.78 19.19
N SER A 250 -2.02 9.41 19.27
CA SER A 250 -0.91 10.15 18.66
C SER A 250 -0.63 9.76 17.21
N LEU A 251 -1.28 8.71 16.71
CA LEU A 251 -1.08 8.22 15.34
C LEU A 251 -1.81 9.11 14.34
N ASP A 252 -1.03 9.63 13.39
CA ASP A 252 -1.53 10.43 12.27
C ASP A 252 -1.36 9.64 10.97
N PRO A 253 -2.45 9.34 10.24
CA PRO A 253 -2.39 8.56 9.01
C PRO A 253 -1.55 9.26 7.92
N VAL A 254 -1.51 10.60 7.90
CA VAL A 254 -0.70 11.38 6.93
C VAL A 254 0.78 11.19 7.23
N ARG A 255 1.19 11.28 8.50
CA ARG A 255 2.58 11.00 8.92
C ARG A 255 3.00 9.56 8.66
N LEU A 256 2.09 8.60 8.82
CA LEU A 256 2.37 7.21 8.48
C LEU A 256 2.52 7.02 6.96
N ALA A 257 1.62 7.61 6.15
CA ALA A 257 1.70 7.54 4.69
C ALA A 257 2.96 8.21 4.14
N ALA A 258 3.47 9.26 4.80
CA ALA A 258 4.74 9.91 4.47
C ALA A 258 5.94 8.95 4.56
N ARG A 259 5.83 7.83 5.29
CA ARG A 259 6.89 6.81 5.39
C ARG A 259 6.84 5.72 4.32
N LEU A 260 5.78 5.67 3.50
CA LEU A 260 5.72 4.72 2.39
C LEU A 260 6.86 5.00 1.39
N PRO A 261 7.50 3.98 0.80
CA PRO A 261 8.64 4.21 -0.09
C PRO A 261 8.24 4.98 -1.35
N SER A 262 7.13 4.61 -2.00
CA SER A 262 6.65 5.27 -3.21
C SER A 262 5.38 6.07 -2.95
N LYS A 263 5.33 7.31 -3.48
CA LYS A 263 4.14 8.17 -3.41
C LYS A 263 3.28 8.13 -4.68
N GLN A 264 3.91 7.81 -5.80
CA GLN A 264 3.27 7.78 -7.11
C GLN A 264 2.87 6.35 -7.44
N THR A 265 1.60 6.04 -7.21
CA THR A 265 1.04 4.68 -7.37
C THR A 265 -0.01 4.61 -8.46
N ARG A 266 -0.44 5.77 -8.97
CA ARG A 266 -1.48 5.91 -9.98
C ARG A 266 -0.96 6.71 -11.16
N LYS A 267 -1.59 6.45 -12.29
CA LYS A 267 -1.32 7.02 -13.61
C LYS A 267 -0.98 8.52 -13.64
N LEU A 268 -1.65 9.34 -12.84
CA LEU A 268 -1.52 10.80 -12.89
C LEU A 268 -0.86 11.39 -11.63
N ASP A 269 -0.34 10.55 -10.74
CA ASP A 269 0.31 11.01 -9.51
C ASP A 269 1.57 11.83 -9.81
N GLU A 270 2.25 11.57 -10.94
CA GLU A 270 3.37 12.36 -11.44
C GLU A 270 3.02 13.82 -11.75
N HIS A 271 1.74 14.20 -11.68
CA HIS A 271 1.24 15.57 -11.88
C HIS A 271 0.74 16.25 -10.60
N LEU A 272 0.83 15.58 -9.44
CA LEU A 272 0.47 16.13 -8.14
C LEU A 272 1.68 16.35 -7.22
N ASP A 273 1.57 17.36 -6.35
CA ASP A 273 2.54 17.60 -5.27
C ASP A 273 2.60 16.42 -4.30
N GLU A 274 3.78 16.19 -3.72
CA GLU A 274 4.01 15.07 -2.80
C GLU A 274 3.08 15.13 -1.58
N GLY A 275 2.80 16.32 -1.04
CA GLY A 275 1.88 16.49 0.09
C GLY A 275 0.48 15.99 -0.25
N LEU A 276 -0.03 16.28 -1.45
CA LEU A 276 -1.32 15.77 -1.92
C LEU A 276 -1.31 14.25 -2.09
N LEU A 277 -0.21 13.68 -2.60
CA LEU A 277 -0.07 12.23 -2.74
C LEU A 277 -0.06 11.53 -1.39
N VAL A 278 0.64 12.08 -0.40
CA VAL A 278 0.67 11.55 0.96
C VAL A 278 -0.71 11.58 1.59
N GLU A 279 -1.45 12.69 1.44
CA GLU A 279 -2.84 12.78 1.94
C GLU A 279 -3.77 11.76 1.27
N ALA A 280 -3.64 11.56 -0.04
CA ALA A 280 -4.42 10.55 -0.74
C ALA A 280 -4.06 9.12 -0.27
N LEU A 281 -2.77 8.82 -0.11
CA LEU A 281 -2.31 7.52 0.38
C LEU A 281 -2.73 7.25 1.83
N ALA A 282 -2.81 8.28 2.67
CA ALA A 282 -3.30 8.16 4.03
C ALA A 282 -4.73 7.60 4.09
N VAL A 283 -5.56 7.91 3.10
CA VAL A 283 -6.94 7.42 2.98
C VAL A 283 -6.99 6.09 2.22
N ASP A 284 -6.24 5.98 1.13
CA ASP A 284 -6.44 4.90 0.17
C ASP A 284 -5.57 3.68 0.45
N ALA A 285 -4.40 3.83 1.07
CA ALA A 285 -3.46 2.74 1.30
C ALA A 285 -3.41 2.26 2.75
N LEU A 286 -3.94 3.03 3.69
CA LEU A 286 -3.88 2.76 5.13
C LEU A 286 -5.27 2.49 5.72
N ASP A 287 -5.31 1.71 6.80
CA ASP A 287 -6.49 1.48 7.63
C ASP A 287 -6.06 1.59 9.09
N LEU A 288 -6.07 2.82 9.59
CA LEU A 288 -5.65 3.15 10.95
C LEU A 288 -6.67 2.69 12.00
N GLU A 289 -7.96 2.68 11.65
CA GLU A 289 -9.02 2.25 12.56
C GLU A 289 -8.83 0.78 12.95
N THR A 290 -8.71 -0.10 11.96
CA THR A 290 -8.48 -1.54 12.21
C THR A 290 -7.15 -1.78 12.91
N ALA A 291 -6.09 -1.05 12.54
CA ALA A 291 -4.79 -1.14 13.18
C ALA A 291 -4.86 -0.79 14.68
N CYS A 292 -5.54 0.32 15.04
CA CYS A 292 -5.73 0.74 16.42
C CYS A 292 -6.52 -0.29 17.25
N VAL A 293 -7.58 -0.89 16.68
CA VAL A 293 -8.32 -1.97 17.34
C VAL A 293 -7.41 -3.15 17.68
N LEU A 294 -6.51 -3.53 16.77
CA LEU A 294 -5.56 -4.63 16.98
C LEU A 294 -4.50 -4.29 18.04
N LEU A 295 -4.02 -3.05 18.11
CA LEU A 295 -3.12 -2.59 19.17
C LEU A 295 -3.79 -2.64 20.56
N VAL A 296 -5.05 -2.19 20.66
CA VAL A 296 -5.81 -2.24 21.92
C VAL A 296 -5.99 -3.69 22.40
N ARG A 297 -6.25 -4.62 21.49
CA ARG A 297 -6.33 -6.06 21.83
C ARG A 297 -5.02 -6.61 22.38
N LEU A 298 -3.87 -6.13 21.91
CA LEU A 298 -2.57 -6.52 22.48
C LEU A 298 -2.41 -6.01 23.93
N ARG A 299 -2.90 -4.80 24.24
CA ARG A 299 -2.85 -4.25 25.61
C ARG A 299 -3.59 -5.13 26.62
N SER A 300 -4.76 -5.65 26.24
CA SER A 300 -5.56 -6.54 27.12
C SER A 300 -4.89 -7.90 27.39
N VAL A 301 -3.83 -8.25 26.66
CA VAL A 301 -3.08 -9.50 26.86
C VAL A 301 -1.80 -9.27 27.68
N VAL A 302 -1.31 -8.02 27.75
CA VAL A 302 -0.07 -7.64 28.45
C VAL A 302 -0.33 -7.08 29.86
N GLY A 303 -1.52 -6.51 30.10
CA GLY A 303 -1.97 -6.06 31.42
C GLY A 303 -2.58 -7.19 32.22
#